data_AF-A0A7W0GW40-F1
#
_entry.id   AF-A0A7W0GW40-F1
#
_cell.length_a   1.000
_cell.length_b   1.000
_cell.length_c   1.000
_cell.angle_alpha   90.00
_cell.angle_beta   90.00
_cell.angle_gamma   90.00
#
_symmetry.space_group_name_H-M   'P 1'
#
loop_
_entity.id
_entity.type
_entity.pdbx_description
1 polymer ?
#
loop_
_entity_poly.entity_id
_entity_poly.type
_entity_poly.pdbx_seq_one_letter_code
_entity_poly.pdbx_strand_id
1 'polypeptide(L)'
;MQPSVASRIAGRDGFVAHIGRRSQQTARALADIRTWGPLLAGQMRRLGVDSVPIALFIAVFTGIVLSLLSSYIFTGTVPLYFVGALVGKTVMMELGPVLTGMALAGRVGASIAAELGTMKVTEQVDALETLAYDRNAYLIVPRVLAATLMFPVVTAFAMAVGVAAGWMTAINLLDLSTPEFLKGLKQFY
;
A
#
# COMPACT_ATOMS: atom_id res chain seq x y z
N MET A 1 30.77 -19.45 -41.07
CA MET A 1 29.50 -19.04 -40.45
C MET A 1 29.53 -19.41 -38.98
N GLN A 2 29.86 -18.45 -38.11
CA GLN A 2 29.81 -18.64 -36.65
C GLN A 2 28.43 -18.18 -36.17
N PRO A 3 27.68 -18.98 -35.38
CA PRO A 3 26.43 -18.53 -34.82
C PRO A 3 26.71 -17.41 -33.79
N SER A 4 26.02 -16.28 -33.93
CA SER A 4 26.14 -15.14 -33.04
C SER A 4 25.56 -15.46 -31.66
N VAL A 5 26.12 -14.81 -30.64
CA VAL A 5 25.90 -14.95 -29.19
C VAL A 5 24.42 -14.87 -28.74
N ALA A 6 23.50 -14.50 -29.63
CA ALA A 6 22.08 -14.31 -29.40
C ALA A 6 21.29 -15.59 -29.04
N SER A 7 21.84 -16.80 -29.26
CA SER A 7 21.12 -18.07 -28.99
C SER A 7 21.32 -18.64 -27.58
N ARG A 8 22.07 -17.97 -26.69
CA ARG A 8 22.38 -18.51 -25.34
C ARG A 8 21.50 -17.98 -24.20
N ILE A 9 20.57 -17.06 -24.47
CA ILE A 9 19.68 -16.49 -23.44
C ILE A 9 18.24 -16.80 -23.80
N ALA A 10 17.68 -17.87 -23.23
CA ALA A 10 16.28 -17.91 -22.77
C ALA A 10 15.91 -19.32 -22.22
N GLY A 11 16.81 -19.94 -21.46
CA GLY A 11 16.39 -20.93 -20.48
C GLY A 11 15.78 -20.22 -19.27
N ARG A 12 14.86 -20.87 -18.57
CA ARG A 12 14.17 -20.41 -17.33
C ARG A 12 15.11 -19.77 -16.28
N ASP A 13 16.40 -20.07 -16.35
CA ASP A 13 17.46 -19.57 -15.48
C ASP A 13 17.87 -18.10 -15.75
N GLY A 14 17.63 -17.58 -16.97
CA GLY A 14 18.03 -16.22 -17.36
C GLY A 14 17.21 -15.11 -16.67
N PHE A 15 15.90 -15.31 -16.53
CA PHE A 15 15.00 -14.32 -15.93
C PHE A 15 15.21 -14.22 -14.41
N VAL A 16 15.27 -15.38 -13.73
CA VAL A 16 15.49 -15.45 -12.29
C VAL A 16 16.86 -14.87 -11.93
N ALA A 17 17.90 -15.20 -12.69
CA ALA A 17 19.23 -14.64 -12.46
C ALA A 17 19.29 -13.12 -12.72
N HIS A 18 18.52 -12.61 -13.69
CA HIS A 18 18.45 -11.17 -13.97
C HIS A 18 17.76 -10.39 -12.86
N ILE A 19 16.63 -10.88 -12.37
CA ILE A 19 15.95 -10.31 -11.20
C ILE A 19 16.85 -10.39 -9.97
N GLY A 20 17.46 -11.55 -9.71
CA GLY A 20 18.34 -11.78 -8.56
C GLY A 20 19.50 -10.77 -8.52
N ARG A 21 20.18 -10.53 -9.65
CA ARG A 21 21.26 -9.54 -9.73
C ARG A 21 20.78 -8.12 -9.47
N ARG A 22 19.65 -7.70 -10.06
CA ARG A 22 19.09 -6.35 -9.85
C ARG A 22 18.65 -6.13 -8.40
N SER A 23 17.96 -7.10 -7.81
CA SER A 23 17.58 -7.05 -6.40
C SER A 23 18.80 -6.97 -5.48
N GLN A 24 19.86 -7.73 -5.76
CA GLN A 24 21.09 -7.68 -4.97
C GLN A 24 21.82 -6.33 -5.10
N GLN A 25 21.82 -5.72 -6.28
CA GLN A 25 22.42 -4.40 -6.49
C GLN A 25 21.64 -3.30 -5.73
N THR A 26 20.31 -3.34 -5.77
CA THR A 26 19.47 -2.42 -4.97
C THR A 26 19.67 -2.66 -3.46
N ALA A 27 19.80 -3.92 -3.03
CA ALA A 27 20.05 -4.25 -1.63
C ALA A 27 21.40 -3.72 -1.15
N ARG A 28 22.44 -3.75 -1.98
CA ARG A 28 23.74 -3.13 -1.66
C ARG A 28 23.65 -1.61 -1.59
N ALA A 29 22.84 -0.99 -2.46
CA ALA A 29 22.62 0.45 -2.46
C ALA A 29 21.90 0.96 -1.19
N LEU A 30 21.24 0.09 -0.42
CA LEU A 30 20.71 0.44 0.91
C LEU A 30 21.82 0.88 1.89
N ALA A 31 23.06 0.41 1.72
CA ALA A 31 24.16 0.77 2.60
C ALA A 31 24.60 2.24 2.44
N ASP A 32 24.31 2.89 1.31
CA ASP A 32 24.71 4.28 1.05
C ASP A 32 23.70 5.29 1.64
N ILE A 33 23.62 5.32 2.97
CA ILE A 33 22.66 6.15 3.72
C ILE A 33 22.86 7.65 3.51
N ARG A 34 24.09 8.07 3.16
CA ARG A 34 24.41 9.47 2.92
C ARG A 34 23.65 10.01 1.70
N THR A 35 23.47 9.18 0.68
CA THR A 35 22.80 9.55 -0.57
C THR A 35 21.27 9.53 -0.42
N TRP A 36 20.69 8.47 0.16
CA TRP A 36 19.23 8.33 0.20
C TRP A 36 18.56 8.98 1.42
N GLY A 37 19.27 9.14 2.54
CA GLY A 37 18.73 9.67 3.79
C GLY A 37 18.00 11.02 3.63
N PRO A 38 18.62 12.04 3.00
CA PRO A 38 17.99 13.34 2.79
C PRO A 38 16.73 13.29 1.90
N LEU A 39 16.66 12.33 0.98
CA LEU A 39 15.55 12.18 0.02
C LEU A 39 14.34 11.49 0.64
N LEU A 40 14.55 10.68 1.68
CA LEU A 40 13.52 9.80 2.24
C LEU A 40 12.30 10.58 2.73
N ALA A 41 12.48 11.67 3.48
CA ALA A 41 11.36 12.44 4.04
C ALA A 41 10.46 13.05 2.93
N GLY A 42 11.07 13.53 1.85
CA GLY A 42 10.33 14.03 0.69
C GLY A 42 9.52 12.93 0.00
N GLN A 43 10.11 11.73 -0.14
CA GLN A 43 9.42 10.57 -0.71
C GLN A 43 8.31 10.05 0.21
N MET A 44 8.48 10.08 1.54
CA MET A 44 7.43 9.68 2.49
C MET A 44 6.21 10.61 2.40
N ARG A 45 6.42 11.92 2.27
CA ARG A 45 5.34 12.87 2.03
C ARG A 45 4.62 12.56 0.70
N ARG A 46 5.36 12.47 -0.39
CA ARG A 46 4.79 12.29 -1.73
C ARG A 46 4.08 10.94 -1.91
N LEU A 47 4.68 9.85 -1.45
CA LEU A 47 4.15 8.50 -1.67
C LEU A 47 3.16 8.09 -0.57
N GLY A 48 3.35 8.56 0.66
CA GLY A 48 2.49 8.25 1.79
C GLY A 48 1.37 9.26 1.99
N VAL A 49 1.71 10.50 2.36
CA VAL A 49 0.72 11.52 2.76
C VAL A 49 -0.25 11.83 1.63
N ASP A 50 0.25 12.02 0.40
CA ASP A 50 -0.62 12.31 -0.75
C ASP A 50 -1.51 11.11 -1.14
N SER A 51 -1.23 9.89 -0.64
CA SER A 51 -2.07 8.71 -0.82
C SER A 51 -3.15 8.56 0.26
N VAL A 52 -3.08 9.31 1.36
CA VAL A 52 -4.05 9.22 2.45
C VAL A 52 -5.48 9.48 1.97
N PRO A 53 -5.79 10.52 1.17
CA PRO A 53 -7.17 10.81 0.79
C PRO A 53 -7.87 9.66 0.05
N ILE A 54 -7.18 9.00 -0.88
CA ILE A 54 -7.76 7.87 -1.62
C ILE A 54 -7.97 6.65 -0.72
N ALA A 55 -7.04 6.36 0.20
CA ALA A 55 -7.17 5.27 1.15
C ALA A 55 -8.34 5.49 2.13
N LEU A 56 -8.47 6.72 2.65
CA LEU A 56 -9.58 7.08 3.54
C LEU A 56 -10.93 7.02 2.82
N PHE A 57 -10.99 7.52 1.59
CA PHE A 57 -12.21 7.46 0.79
C PHE A 57 -12.69 6.01 0.65
N ILE A 58 -11.81 5.10 0.24
CA ILE A 58 -12.15 3.68 0.12
C ILE A 58 -12.61 3.11 1.46
N ALA A 59 -11.86 3.36 2.54
CA ALA A 59 -12.17 2.83 3.87
C ALA A 59 -13.52 3.29 4.42
N VAL A 60 -13.89 4.57 4.21
CA VAL A 60 -15.21 5.09 4.61
C VAL A 60 -16.32 4.29 3.95
N PHE A 61 -16.27 4.13 2.62
CA PHE A 61 -17.29 3.37 1.89
C PHE A 61 -17.30 1.90 2.30
N THR A 62 -16.12 1.29 2.51
CA THR A 62 -16.03 -0.09 3.02
C THR A 62 -16.72 -0.24 4.37
N GLY A 63 -16.48 0.67 5.32
CA GLY A 63 -17.11 0.64 6.64
C GLY A 63 -18.63 0.75 6.57
N ILE A 64 -19.14 1.71 5.79
CA ILE A 64 -20.58 1.92 5.58
C ILE A 64 -21.22 0.66 4.98
N VAL A 65 -20.66 0.14 3.89
CA VAL A 65 -21.19 -1.02 3.17
C VAL A 65 -21.17 -2.26 4.06
N LEU A 66 -20.10 -2.50 4.81
CA LEU A 66 -20.02 -3.64 5.73
C LEU A 66 -21.05 -3.55 6.85
N SER A 67 -21.26 -2.37 7.43
CA SER A 67 -22.28 -2.20 8.47
C SER A 67 -23.67 -2.55 7.94
N LEU A 68 -24.05 -2.00 6.79
CA LEU A 68 -25.35 -2.27 6.17
C LEU A 68 -25.50 -3.74 5.78
N LEU A 69 -24.49 -4.30 5.11
CA LEU A 69 -24.48 -5.71 4.70
C LEU A 69 -24.63 -6.65 5.92
N SER A 70 -23.97 -6.34 7.02
CA SER A 70 -24.08 -7.12 8.27
C SER A 70 -25.52 -7.18 8.78
N SER A 71 -26.24 -6.04 8.77
CA SER A 71 -27.64 -6.03 9.24
C SER A 71 -28.55 -6.91 8.39
N TYR A 72 -28.37 -6.90 7.06
CA TYR A 72 -29.15 -7.74 6.15
C TYR A 72 -28.88 -9.24 6.35
N ILE A 73 -27.66 -9.60 6.75
CA ILE A 73 -27.31 -11.00 7.02
C ILE A 73 -27.91 -11.48 8.35
N PHE A 74 -28.03 -10.60 9.35
CA PHE A 74 -28.43 -10.98 10.71
C PHE A 74 -29.94 -10.96 10.98
N THR A 75 -30.78 -10.54 10.04
CA THR A 75 -32.24 -10.49 10.23
C THR A 75 -32.81 -11.85 10.62
N GLY A 76 -33.20 -11.98 11.91
CA GLY A 76 -33.95 -13.12 12.44
C GLY A 76 -33.14 -14.23 13.12
N THR A 77 -31.81 -14.22 13.08
CA THR A 77 -30.99 -15.35 13.59
C THR A 77 -29.82 -14.95 14.48
N VAL A 78 -29.30 -13.72 14.35
CA VAL A 78 -28.11 -13.26 15.07
C VAL A 78 -28.39 -11.92 15.76
N PRO A 79 -27.96 -11.73 17.02
CA PRO A 79 -28.10 -10.44 17.69
C PRO A 79 -27.38 -9.31 16.93
N LEU A 80 -28.03 -8.16 16.82
CA LEU A 80 -27.56 -7.05 16.00
C LEU A 80 -26.21 -6.48 16.46
N TYR A 81 -25.84 -6.64 17.74
CA TYR A 81 -24.51 -6.23 18.23
C TYR A 81 -23.35 -6.93 17.51
N PHE A 82 -23.56 -8.07 16.83
CA PHE A 82 -22.54 -8.72 15.99
C PHE A 82 -22.11 -7.89 14.78
N VAL A 83 -22.83 -6.82 14.42
CA VAL A 83 -22.41 -5.89 13.36
C VAL A 83 -21.03 -5.28 13.70
N GLY A 84 -20.81 -4.87 14.95
CA GLY A 84 -19.53 -4.30 15.38
C GLY A 84 -18.37 -5.30 15.30
N ALA A 85 -18.66 -6.58 15.56
CA ALA A 85 -17.72 -7.68 15.40
C ALA A 85 -17.33 -7.88 13.93
N LEU A 86 -18.31 -7.96 13.04
CA LEU A 86 -18.06 -8.20 11.61
C LEU A 86 -17.28 -7.03 11.00
N VAL A 87 -17.73 -5.80 11.24
CA VAL A 87 -17.06 -4.58 10.76
C VAL A 87 -15.62 -4.54 11.27
N GLY A 88 -15.41 -4.68 12.59
CA GLY A 88 -14.08 -4.61 13.18
C GLY A 88 -13.13 -5.66 12.61
N LYS A 89 -13.54 -6.92 12.61
CA LYS A 89 -12.71 -8.03 12.15
C LYS A 89 -12.39 -7.91 10.66
N THR A 90 -13.41 -7.71 9.82
CA THR A 90 -13.23 -7.67 8.36
C THR A 90 -12.42 -6.45 7.92
N VAL A 91 -12.63 -5.27 8.52
CA VAL A 91 -11.85 -4.08 8.20
C VAL A 91 -10.40 -4.24 8.67
N MET A 92 -10.16 -4.71 9.90
CA MET A 92 -8.81 -4.73 10.45
C MET A 92 -7.92 -5.87 9.93
N MET A 93 -8.48 -7.06 9.68
CA MET A 93 -7.68 -8.23 9.29
C MET A 93 -7.61 -8.47 7.78
N GLU A 94 -8.60 -8.01 7.02
CA GLU A 94 -8.74 -8.41 5.61
C GLU A 94 -8.83 -7.19 4.69
N LEU A 95 -9.98 -6.52 4.68
CA LEU A 95 -10.30 -5.53 3.66
C LEU A 95 -9.50 -4.24 3.82
N GLY A 96 -9.19 -3.81 5.04
CA GLY A 96 -8.37 -2.62 5.28
C GLY A 96 -7.00 -2.72 4.60
N PRO A 97 -6.18 -3.73 4.93
CA PRO A 97 -4.89 -3.96 4.28
C PRO A 97 -5.00 -4.23 2.77
N VAL A 98 -5.94 -5.07 2.34
CA VAL A 98 -6.08 -5.46 0.92
C VAL A 98 -6.48 -4.27 0.06
N LEU A 99 -7.55 -3.55 0.42
CA LEU A 99 -8.06 -2.45 -0.39
C LEU A 99 -7.11 -1.26 -0.39
N THR A 100 -6.50 -0.95 0.76
CA THR A 100 -5.47 0.10 0.84
C THR A 100 -4.27 -0.26 -0.03
N GLY A 101 -3.84 -1.53 -0.02
CA GLY A 101 -2.71 -1.96 -0.82
C GLY A 101 -2.98 -1.97 -2.32
N MET A 102 -4.17 -2.38 -2.75
CA MET A 102 -4.58 -2.26 -4.15
C MET A 102 -4.58 -0.79 -4.61
N ALA A 103 -5.12 0.13 -3.80
CA ALA A 103 -5.17 1.55 -4.12
C ALA A 103 -3.76 2.18 -4.18
N LEU A 104 -2.92 1.89 -3.19
CA LEU A 104 -1.54 2.36 -3.14
C LEU A 104 -0.73 1.82 -4.31
N ALA A 105 -0.84 0.52 -4.63
CA ALA A 105 -0.12 -0.08 -5.76
C ALA A 105 -0.43 0.64 -7.08
N GLY A 106 -1.71 0.97 -7.32
CA GLY A 106 -2.12 1.74 -8.49
C GLY A 106 -1.54 3.16 -8.49
N ARG A 107 -1.80 3.94 -7.43
CA ARG A 107 -1.42 5.36 -7.37
C ARG A 107 0.09 5.57 -7.25
N VAL A 108 0.73 4.90 -6.30
CA VAL A 108 2.18 5.02 -6.06
C VAL A 108 2.97 4.40 -7.21
N GLY A 109 2.55 3.22 -7.70
CA GLY A 109 3.22 2.56 -8.83
C GLY A 109 3.19 3.40 -10.10
N ALA A 110 2.02 3.94 -10.45
CA ALA A 110 1.88 4.83 -11.62
C ALA A 110 2.70 6.12 -11.44
N SER A 111 2.69 6.73 -10.25
CA SER A 111 3.47 7.94 -9.96
C SER A 111 4.97 7.70 -10.12
N ILE A 112 5.50 6.58 -9.58
CA ILE A 112 6.92 6.25 -9.68
C ILE A 112 7.30 5.96 -11.14
N ALA A 113 6.46 5.20 -11.86
CA ALA A 113 6.70 4.89 -13.27
C ALA A 113 6.72 6.15 -14.14
N ALA A 114 5.77 7.07 -13.93
CA ALA A 114 5.72 8.34 -14.63
C ALA A 114 6.94 9.21 -14.33
N GLU A 115 7.33 9.35 -13.06
CA GLU A 115 8.49 10.14 -12.64
C GLU A 115 9.78 9.60 -13.25
N LEU A 116 10.05 8.29 -13.10
CA LEU A 116 11.24 7.66 -13.66
C LEU A 116 11.24 7.68 -15.20
N GLY A 117 10.08 7.56 -15.82
CA GLY A 117 9.91 7.70 -17.27
C GLY A 117 10.32 9.09 -17.75
N THR A 118 9.83 10.14 -17.11
CA THR A 118 10.22 11.53 -17.41
C THR A 118 11.71 11.75 -17.18
N MET A 119 12.27 11.25 -16.07
CA MET A 119 13.71 11.37 -15.78
C MET A 119 14.57 10.64 -16.82
N LYS A 120 14.08 9.53 -17.40
CA LYS A 120 14.80 8.81 -18.44
C LYS A 120 14.73 9.53 -19.79
N VAL A 121 13.57 10.06 -20.18
CA VAL A 121 13.40 10.80 -21.44
C VAL A 121 14.15 12.14 -21.42
N THR A 122 14.29 12.76 -20.25
CA THR A 122 15.07 14.00 -20.05
C THR A 122 16.55 13.74 -19.74
N GLU A 123 17.03 12.52 -19.93
CA GLU A 123 18.42 12.09 -19.69
C GLU A 123 18.96 12.29 -18.26
N GLN A 124 18.13 12.68 -17.30
CA GLN A 124 18.53 12.86 -15.90
C GLN A 124 19.09 11.58 -15.28
N VAL A 125 18.55 10.42 -15.70
CA VAL A 125 19.02 9.09 -15.26
C VAL A 125 20.46 8.81 -15.73
N ASP A 126 20.83 9.29 -16.92
CA ASP A 126 22.14 9.10 -17.53
C ASP A 126 23.13 10.16 -16.99
N ALA A 127 22.66 11.38 -16.73
CA ALA A 127 23.43 12.42 -16.05
C ALA A 127 23.90 12.00 -14.65
N LEU A 128 23.10 11.23 -13.89
CA LEU A 128 23.55 10.69 -12.60
C LEU A 128 24.75 9.74 -12.75
N GLU A 129 24.82 8.98 -13.85
CA GLU A 129 25.91 8.04 -14.12
C GLU A 129 27.19 8.79 -14.51
N THR A 130 27.08 9.87 -15.30
CA THR A 130 28.24 10.71 -15.66
C THR A 130 28.79 11.49 -14.48
N LEU A 131 27.95 11.82 -13.50
CA LEU A 131 28.34 12.45 -12.23
C LEU A 131 28.85 11.46 -11.18
N ALA A 132 29.05 10.18 -11.54
CA ALA A 132 29.52 9.11 -10.66
C ALA A 132 28.64 8.89 -9.41
N TYR A 133 27.34 9.20 -9.49
CA TYR A 133 26.37 8.87 -8.44
C TYR A 133 25.81 7.46 -8.62
N ASP A 134 25.58 6.75 -7.51
CA ASP A 134 24.82 5.50 -7.54
C ASP A 134 23.33 5.79 -7.81
N ARG A 135 22.90 5.49 -9.03
CA ARG A 135 21.51 5.60 -9.49
C ARG A 135 20.54 4.84 -8.60
N ASN A 136 20.91 3.67 -8.09
CA ASN A 136 20.02 2.85 -7.26
C ASN A 136 19.81 3.49 -5.89
N ALA A 137 20.88 3.98 -5.26
CA ALA A 137 20.82 4.69 -3.99
C ALA A 137 20.03 6.00 -4.12
N TYR A 138 20.23 6.75 -5.21
CA TYR A 138 19.55 8.03 -5.40
C TYR A 138 18.07 7.89 -5.83
N LEU A 139 17.76 6.94 -6.72
CA LEU A 139 16.42 6.83 -7.30
C LEU A 139 15.54 5.75 -6.65
N ILE A 140 16.04 4.52 -6.53
CA ILE A 140 15.19 3.37 -6.20
C ILE A 140 14.99 3.26 -4.70
N VAL A 141 16.08 3.26 -3.94
CA VAL A 141 16.09 3.04 -2.49
C VAL A 141 15.14 3.97 -1.72
N PRO A 142 15.20 5.31 -1.85
CA PRO A 142 14.35 6.19 -1.06
C PRO A 142 12.86 6.03 -1.40
N ARG A 143 12.51 5.70 -2.66
CA ARG A 143 11.13 5.46 -3.07
C ARG A 143 10.58 4.15 -2.51
N VAL A 144 11.36 3.07 -2.59
CA VAL A 144 10.97 1.75 -2.06
C VAL A 144 10.85 1.79 -0.53
N LEU A 145 11.82 2.39 0.16
CA LEU A 145 11.78 2.55 1.61
C LEU A 145 10.60 3.42 2.04
N ALA A 146 10.39 4.57 1.40
CA ALA A 146 9.25 5.44 1.71
C ALA A 146 7.91 4.71 1.52
N ALA A 147 7.72 3.99 0.40
CA ALA A 147 6.50 3.23 0.16
C ALA A 147 6.30 2.12 1.21
N THR A 148 7.36 1.39 1.54
CA THR A 148 7.30 0.28 2.52
C THR A 148 6.98 0.79 3.92
N LEU A 149 7.59 1.90 4.35
CA LEU A 149 7.36 2.49 5.67
C LEU A 149 6.00 3.19 5.77
N MET A 150 5.56 3.86 4.70
CA MET A 150 4.28 4.57 4.71
C MET A 150 3.08 3.66 4.50
N PHE A 151 3.25 2.50 3.88
CA PHE A 151 2.16 1.53 3.69
C PHE A 151 1.42 1.19 5.00
N PRO A 152 2.08 0.67 6.06
CA PRO A 152 1.39 0.35 7.31
C PRO A 152 0.79 1.58 7.99
N VAL A 153 1.41 2.76 7.84
CA VAL A 153 0.89 4.01 8.40
C VAL A 153 -0.44 4.38 7.74
N VAL A 154 -0.48 4.39 6.40
CA VAL A 154 -1.70 4.72 5.65
C VAL A 154 -2.78 3.68 5.90
N THR A 155 -2.43 2.39 5.94
CA THR A 155 -3.36 1.31 6.25
C THR A 155 -3.95 1.45 7.66
N ALA A 156 -3.15 1.78 8.67
CA ALA A 156 -3.65 2.00 10.03
C ALA A 156 -4.68 3.14 10.10
N PHE A 157 -4.41 4.26 9.42
CA PHE A 157 -5.37 5.36 9.30
C PHE A 157 -6.66 4.93 8.58
N ALA A 158 -6.52 4.21 7.46
CA ALA A 158 -7.66 3.69 6.71
C ALA A 158 -8.52 2.75 7.58
N MET A 159 -7.91 1.83 8.33
CA MET A 159 -8.64 0.92 9.22
C MET A 159 -9.40 1.67 10.32
N ALA A 160 -8.75 2.65 10.97
CA ALA A 160 -9.40 3.46 12.00
C ALA A 160 -10.62 4.20 11.46
N VAL A 161 -10.48 4.82 10.29
CA VAL A 161 -11.57 5.55 9.62
C VAL A 161 -12.67 4.60 9.12
N GLY A 162 -12.31 3.43 8.60
CA GLY A 162 -13.27 2.42 8.15
C GLY A 162 -14.14 1.89 9.28
N VAL A 163 -13.54 1.59 10.44
CA VAL A 163 -14.32 1.18 11.62
C VAL A 163 -15.17 2.32 12.17
N ALA A 164 -14.64 3.55 12.18
CA ALA A 164 -15.41 4.74 12.58
C ALA A 164 -16.63 4.98 11.66
N ALA A 165 -16.46 4.82 10.35
CA ALA A 165 -17.54 4.94 9.38
C ALA A 165 -18.61 3.85 9.59
N GLY A 166 -18.20 2.59 9.79
CA GLY A 166 -19.13 1.51 10.10
C GLY A 166 -19.88 1.71 11.43
N TRP A 167 -19.20 2.25 12.44
CA TRP A 167 -19.82 2.65 13.71
C TRP A 167 -20.88 3.75 13.53
N MET A 168 -20.54 4.80 12.77
CA MET A 168 -21.49 5.87 12.45
C MET A 168 -22.71 5.33 11.70
N THR A 169 -22.52 4.43 10.74
CA THR A 169 -23.63 3.80 10.01
C THR A 169 -24.51 2.96 10.93
N ALA A 170 -23.90 2.16 11.82
CA ALA A 170 -24.64 1.32 12.76
C ALA A 170 -25.58 2.14 13.67
N ILE A 171 -25.12 3.30 14.15
CA ILE A 171 -25.96 4.16 15.00
C ILE A 171 -27.07 4.84 14.20
N ASN A 172 -26.76 5.40 13.04
CA ASN A 172 -27.69 6.27 12.33
C ASN A 172 -28.72 5.50 11.47
N LEU A 173 -28.39 4.29 11.01
CA LEU A 173 -29.21 3.55 10.04
C LEU A 173 -29.70 2.19 10.56
N LEU A 174 -29.11 1.62 11.60
CA LEU A 174 -29.42 0.27 12.09
C LEU A 174 -29.99 0.27 13.52
N ASP A 175 -30.21 1.43 14.14
CA ASP A 175 -30.70 1.57 15.52
C ASP A 175 -29.81 0.90 16.59
N LEU A 176 -28.50 0.70 16.35
CA LEU A 176 -27.57 0.23 17.38
C LEU A 176 -27.14 1.39 18.29
N SER A 177 -27.07 1.10 19.59
CA SER A 177 -26.36 1.98 20.52
C SER A 177 -24.84 1.82 20.43
N THR A 178 -24.09 2.85 20.83
CA THR A 178 -22.62 2.79 20.90
C THR A 178 -22.10 1.62 21.77
N PRO A 179 -22.67 1.35 22.96
CA PRO A 179 -22.26 0.21 23.77
C PRO A 179 -22.48 -1.15 23.07
N GLU A 180 -23.54 -1.30 22.28
CA GLU A 180 -23.79 -2.54 21.53
C GLU A 180 -22.77 -2.74 20.43
N PHE A 181 -22.48 -1.71 19.65
CA PHE A 181 -21.43 -1.79 18.64
C PHE A 181 -20.07 -2.12 19.26
N LEU A 182 -19.70 -1.44 20.35
CA LEU A 182 -18.44 -1.68 21.05
C LEU A 182 -18.39 -3.07 21.72
N LYS A 183 -19.53 -3.59 22.20
CA LYS A 183 -19.63 -4.95 22.71
C LYS A 183 -19.29 -5.96 21.61
N GLY A 184 -19.88 -5.80 20.43
CA GLY A 184 -19.55 -6.62 19.26
C GLY A 184 -18.07 -6.51 18.88
N LEU A 185 -17.57 -5.28 18.79
CA LEU A 185 -16.17 -5.01 18.44
C LEU A 185 -15.19 -5.72 19.40
N LYS A 186 -15.45 -5.66 20.71
CA LYS A 186 -14.62 -6.29 21.74
C LYS A 186 -14.78 -7.79 21.83
N GLN A 187 -15.90 -8.35 21.40
CA GLN A 187 -16.16 -9.78 21.56
C GLN A 187 -15.16 -10.68 20.81
N PHE A 188 -14.42 -10.13 19.85
CA PHE A 188 -13.41 -10.85 19.08
C PHE A 188 -11.96 -10.65 19.56
N TYR A 189 -11.72 -9.82 20.58
CA TYR A 189 -10.39 -9.53 21.14
C TYR A 189 -10.34 -9.83 22.63
#